data_AF-A0A382UJ51-F1
#
_entry.id   AF-A0A382UJ51-F1
#
_cell.length_a   1.000
_cell.length_b   1.000
_cell.length_c   1.000
_cell.angle_alpha   90.00
_cell.angle_beta   90.00
_cell.angle_gamma   90.00
#
_symmetry.space_group_name_H-M   'P 1'
#
loop_
_entity.id
_entity.type
_entity.pdbx_description
1 polymer ?
#
loop_
_entity_poly.entity_id
_entity_poly.type
_entity_poly.pdbx_seq_one_letter_code
_entity_poly.pdbx_strand_id
1 'polypeptide(L)'
;MIEAIKQPVKVVKKKRRKKSKMYFGTPVQNAIIRYNATPNPAIKNRIYSEHIAKAFDKLAENLIHTFKFYYFDYPFEEVKHEVVSFLVMQMPKYQPDKGRAFSYFSVVGKNYLILNNNNNYKKMKIHDAIDVLDFKRNLSSETMKNESEEFNSEFVIQMLDYWDNNITNIFRRQKDILVADSVLELFRRRKNIENFNKKALYIMIREMTGSNTQHITR
;
A
#
# COMPACT_ATOMS: atom_id res chain seq x y z
N MET A 1 -36.16 -49.26 60.37
CA MET A 1 -35.81 -47.86 60.09
C MET A 1 -34.56 -47.87 59.21
N ILE A 2 -34.70 -47.52 57.92
CA ILE A 2 -33.59 -47.53 56.96
C ILE A 2 -33.23 -46.07 56.70
N GLU A 3 -32.05 -45.67 57.16
CA GLU A 3 -31.54 -44.31 57.01
C GLU A 3 -30.77 -44.19 55.69
N ALA A 4 -31.27 -43.37 54.78
CA ALA A 4 -30.74 -43.21 53.44
C ALA A 4 -29.44 -42.38 53.46
N ILE A 5 -28.30 -43.06 53.24
CA ILE A 5 -26.98 -42.43 53.12
C ILE A 5 -26.91 -41.65 51.80
N LYS A 6 -26.98 -40.31 51.89
CA LYS A 6 -26.82 -39.41 50.75
C LYS A 6 -25.36 -39.40 50.27
N GLN A 7 -25.11 -39.86 49.05
CA GLN A 7 -23.76 -39.84 48.47
C GLN A 7 -23.30 -38.42 48.09
N PRO A 8 -22.01 -38.09 48.24
CA PRO A 8 -21.49 -36.75 47.97
C PRO A 8 -21.47 -36.45 46.47
N VAL A 9 -22.09 -35.34 46.07
CA VAL A 9 -22.13 -34.87 44.68
C VAL A 9 -20.72 -34.41 44.26
N LYS A 10 -20.12 -35.09 43.27
CA LYS A 10 -18.83 -34.69 42.69
C LYS A 10 -18.95 -33.33 42.00
N VAL A 11 -18.31 -32.31 42.58
CA VAL A 11 -18.21 -30.97 41.98
C VAL A 11 -17.28 -31.02 40.77
N VAL A 12 -17.85 -31.02 39.56
CA VAL A 12 -17.09 -30.97 38.30
C VAL A 12 -16.43 -29.59 38.17
N LYS A 13 -15.13 -29.50 38.46
CA LYS A 13 -14.34 -28.27 38.22
C LYS A 13 -14.28 -27.99 36.72
N LYS A 14 -15.00 -26.97 36.24
CA LYS A 14 -14.93 -26.50 34.84
C LYS A 14 -13.49 -26.15 34.49
N LYS A 15 -12.94 -26.78 33.43
CA LYS A 15 -11.63 -26.42 32.87
C LYS A 15 -11.61 -24.93 32.51
N ARG A 16 -10.58 -24.22 32.98
CA ARG A 16 -10.40 -22.79 32.73
C ARG A 16 -10.26 -22.54 31.23
N ARG A 17 -11.12 -21.67 30.67
CA ARG A 17 -11.05 -21.31 29.24
C ARG A 17 -9.71 -20.69 28.91
N LYS A 18 -9.09 -21.11 27.80
CA LYS A 18 -7.84 -20.50 27.30
C LYS A 18 -8.09 -19.02 27.03
N LYS A 19 -7.18 -18.16 27.50
CA LYS A 19 -7.24 -16.73 27.21
C LYS A 19 -7.10 -16.52 25.69
N SER A 20 -7.95 -15.67 25.13
CA SER A 20 -7.83 -15.28 23.72
C SER A 20 -6.50 -14.57 23.50
N LYS A 21 -5.77 -14.94 22.44
CA LYS A 21 -4.53 -14.25 22.02
C LYS A 21 -4.80 -12.98 21.20
N MET A 22 -6.06 -12.64 20.97
CA MET A 22 -6.47 -11.54 20.10
C MET A 22 -6.31 -10.20 20.81
N TYR A 23 -5.31 -9.40 20.39
CA TYR A 23 -5.02 -8.08 20.94
C TYR A 23 -5.97 -6.99 20.42
N PHE A 24 -6.65 -7.25 19.30
CA PHE A 24 -7.59 -6.33 18.66
C PHE A 24 -8.85 -7.10 18.29
N GLY A 25 -9.90 -6.96 19.08
CA GLY A 25 -11.18 -7.65 18.87
C GLY A 25 -12.40 -6.78 19.14
N THR A 26 -13.55 -7.41 19.35
CA THR A 26 -14.83 -6.73 19.62
C THR A 26 -14.77 -5.69 20.74
N PRO A 27 -14.08 -5.93 21.89
CA PRO A 27 -13.97 -4.91 22.93
C PRO A 27 -13.31 -3.61 22.47
N VAL A 28 -12.26 -3.73 21.65
CA VAL A 28 -11.55 -2.58 21.08
C VAL A 28 -12.42 -1.88 20.04
N GLN A 29 -13.10 -2.64 19.17
CA GLN A 29 -14.06 -2.08 18.20
C GLN A 29 -15.15 -1.26 18.91
N ASN A 30 -15.75 -1.80 19.97
CA ASN A 30 -16.77 -1.08 20.74
C ASN A 30 -16.17 0.14 21.46
N ALA A 31 -14.93 0.09 21.92
CA ALA A 31 -14.24 1.25 22.47
C ALA A 31 -14.04 2.36 21.43
N ILE A 32 -13.68 2.02 20.18
CA ILE A 32 -13.54 2.98 19.09
C ILE A 32 -14.89 3.64 18.76
N ILE A 33 -15.98 2.86 18.72
CA ILE A 33 -17.33 3.40 18.51
C ILE A 33 -17.71 4.37 19.63
N ARG A 34 -17.49 3.98 20.89
CA ARG A 34 -17.72 4.84 22.06
C ARG A 34 -16.86 6.10 22.03
N TYR A 35 -15.59 5.98 21.65
CA TYR A 35 -14.67 7.10 21.51
C TYR A 35 -15.20 8.12 20.48
N ASN A 36 -15.62 7.65 19.30
CA ASN A 36 -16.15 8.52 18.25
C ASN A 36 -17.47 9.19 18.64
N ALA A 37 -18.34 8.48 19.37
CA ALA A 37 -19.63 9.00 19.83
C ALA A 37 -19.51 10.00 21.01
N THR A 38 -18.37 10.04 21.70
CA THR A 38 -18.20 10.88 22.90
C THR A 38 -17.76 12.30 22.53
N PRO A 39 -18.50 13.36 22.92
CA PRO A 39 -18.07 14.74 22.65
C PRO A 39 -17.02 15.23 23.65
N ASN A 40 -17.03 14.74 24.90
CA ASN A 40 -16.15 15.20 25.97
C ASN A 40 -14.68 14.71 25.80
N PRO A 41 -13.69 15.61 25.69
CA PRO A 41 -12.28 15.25 25.53
C PRO A 41 -11.70 14.40 26.67
N ALA A 42 -12.08 14.66 27.93
CA ALA A 42 -11.55 13.92 29.07
C ALA A 42 -11.98 12.45 29.06
N ILE A 43 -13.24 12.20 28.68
CA ILE A 43 -13.78 10.85 28.55
C ILE A 43 -13.16 10.14 27.33
N LYS A 44 -12.99 10.85 26.21
CA LYS A 44 -12.27 10.35 25.03
C LYS A 44 -10.86 9.88 25.39
N ASN A 45 -10.11 10.70 26.13
CA ASN A 45 -8.75 10.35 26.52
C ASN A 45 -8.72 9.08 27.39
N ARG A 46 -9.63 8.95 28.37
CA ARG A 46 -9.76 7.73 29.18
C ARG A 46 -10.07 6.49 28.33
N ILE A 47 -11.06 6.57 27.45
CA ILE A 47 -11.43 5.46 26.56
C ILE A 47 -10.22 5.04 25.71
N TYR A 48 -9.49 6.01 25.17
CA TYR A 48 -8.30 5.74 24.36
C TYR A 48 -7.22 5.04 25.17
N SER A 49 -6.79 5.64 26.28
CA SER A 49 -5.71 5.13 27.13
C SER A 49 -6.01 3.73 27.66
N GLU A 50 -7.25 3.47 28.11
CA GLU A 50 -7.61 2.21 28.77
C GLU A 50 -7.94 1.07 27.81
N HIS A 51 -8.51 1.37 26.63
CA HIS A 51 -9.12 0.35 25.79
C HIS A 51 -8.60 0.29 24.35
N ILE A 52 -7.93 1.33 23.86
CA ILE A 52 -7.55 1.44 22.45
C ILE A 52 -6.02 1.45 22.28
N ALA A 53 -5.31 2.22 23.10
CA ALA A 53 -3.87 2.49 22.96
C ALA A 53 -3.04 1.21 22.80
N LYS A 54 -3.19 0.24 23.70
CA LYS A 54 -2.45 -1.04 23.63
C LYS A 54 -2.75 -1.84 22.36
N ALA A 55 -3.98 -1.78 21.86
CA ALA A 55 -4.38 -2.51 20.66
C ALA A 55 -3.80 -1.86 19.40
N PHE A 56 -3.76 -0.53 19.36
CA PHE A 56 -3.18 0.24 18.26
C PHE A 56 -1.66 0.10 18.22
N ASP A 57 -1.00 0.18 19.37
CA ASP A 57 0.45 -0.04 19.49
C ASP A 57 0.86 -1.41 18.95
N LYS A 58 0.17 -2.47 19.38
CA LYS A 58 0.43 -3.83 18.88
C LYS A 58 0.07 -4.01 17.40
N LEU A 59 -0.95 -3.30 16.91
CA LEU A 59 -1.29 -3.32 15.49
C LEU A 59 -0.17 -2.70 14.66
N ALA A 60 0.34 -1.53 15.05
CA ALA A 60 1.43 -0.84 14.38
C ALA A 60 2.70 -1.70 14.33
N GLU A 61 3.12 -2.26 15.48
CA GLU A 61 4.26 -3.17 15.56
C GLU A 61 4.10 -4.38 14.61
N ASN A 62 2.93 -5.02 14.62
CA ASN A 62 2.68 -6.17 13.76
C ASN A 62 2.70 -5.80 12.27
N LEU A 63 2.13 -4.64 11.89
CA LEU A 63 2.14 -4.20 10.51
C LEU A 63 3.57 -3.96 10.01
N ILE A 64 4.40 -3.30 10.81
CA ILE A 64 5.80 -3.00 10.46
C ILE A 64 6.59 -4.30 10.28
N HIS A 65 6.54 -5.22 11.25
CA HIS A 65 7.37 -6.43 11.20
C HIS A 65 6.86 -7.48 10.20
N THR A 66 5.55 -7.64 10.05
CA THR A 66 4.98 -8.65 9.13
C THR A 66 5.34 -8.33 7.69
N PHE A 67 5.30 -7.05 7.31
CA PHE A 67 5.59 -6.61 5.94
C PHE A 67 7.01 -6.07 5.76
N LYS A 68 7.83 -6.06 6.83
CA LYS A 68 9.25 -5.64 6.83
C LYS A 68 9.47 -4.19 6.34
N PHE A 69 8.68 -3.25 6.85
CA PHE A 69 8.84 -1.82 6.53
C PHE A 69 9.98 -1.19 7.34
N TYR A 70 11.21 -1.34 6.85
CA TYR A 70 12.43 -0.92 7.57
C TYR A 70 13.15 0.28 6.95
N TYR A 71 12.61 0.87 5.86
CA TYR A 71 13.21 2.05 5.25
C TYR A 71 12.64 3.31 5.91
N PHE A 72 13.13 3.62 7.11
CA PHE A 72 12.84 4.84 7.86
C PHE A 72 14.12 5.43 8.42
N ASP A 73 14.17 6.75 8.51
CA ASP A 73 15.38 7.48 8.91
C ASP A 73 15.55 7.57 10.45
N TYR A 74 14.58 7.05 11.20
CA TYR A 74 14.49 7.12 12.66
C TYR A 74 14.18 5.76 13.29
N PRO A 75 14.41 5.60 14.61
CA PRO A 75 14.24 4.33 15.31
C PRO A 75 12.84 3.74 15.17
N PHE A 76 12.76 2.41 15.27
CA PHE A 76 11.51 1.64 15.18
C PHE A 76 10.40 2.16 16.11
N GLU A 77 10.74 2.54 17.35
CA GLU A 77 9.76 3.05 18.31
C GLU A 77 9.11 4.37 17.84
N GLU A 78 9.87 5.26 17.22
CA GLU A 78 9.35 6.50 16.65
C GLU A 78 8.41 6.22 15.46
N VAL A 79 8.81 5.31 14.55
CA VAL A 79 7.95 4.85 13.44
C VAL A 79 6.64 4.26 13.98
N LYS A 80 6.72 3.46 15.03
CA LYS A 80 5.53 2.87 15.66
C LYS A 80 4.62 3.95 16.23
N HIS A 81 5.16 4.93 16.96
CA HIS A 81 4.38 6.05 17.52
C HIS A 81 3.74 6.93 16.43
N GLU A 82 4.44 7.15 15.33
CA GLU A 82 3.91 7.86 14.16
C GLU A 82 2.73 7.10 13.55
N VAL A 83 2.87 5.79 13.32
CA VAL A 83 1.78 4.95 12.80
C VAL A 83 0.59 4.95 13.75
N VAL A 84 0.81 4.84 15.06
CA VAL A 84 -0.26 4.93 16.06
C VAL A 84 -0.99 6.27 15.97
N SER A 85 -0.24 7.37 15.87
CA SER A 85 -0.81 8.72 15.71
C SER A 85 -1.64 8.83 14.43
N PHE A 86 -1.15 8.26 13.33
CA PHE A 86 -1.90 8.16 12.08
C PHE A 86 -3.20 7.37 12.24
N LEU A 87 -3.18 6.22 12.92
CA LEU A 87 -4.39 5.43 13.17
C LEU A 87 -5.42 6.21 13.99
N VAL A 88 -4.99 6.99 15.00
CA VAL A 88 -5.88 7.87 15.79
C VAL A 88 -6.55 8.91 14.90
N MET A 89 -5.80 9.54 13.99
CA MET A 89 -6.36 10.51 13.04
C MET A 89 -7.42 9.89 12.10
N GLN A 90 -7.34 8.59 11.82
CA GLN A 90 -8.32 7.90 10.99
C GLN A 90 -9.54 7.39 11.78
N MET A 91 -9.53 7.43 13.12
CA MET A 91 -10.63 6.94 13.93
C MET A 91 -11.99 7.56 13.59
N PRO A 92 -12.13 8.89 13.39
CA PRO A 92 -13.42 9.50 13.07
C PRO A 92 -14.03 9.00 11.74
N LYS A 93 -13.20 8.49 10.82
CA LYS A 93 -13.63 7.98 9.51
C LYS A 93 -14.10 6.53 9.56
N TYR A 94 -13.91 5.83 10.68
CA TYR A 94 -14.34 4.45 10.83
C TYR A 94 -15.87 4.35 10.92
N GLN A 95 -16.43 3.50 10.05
CA GLN A 95 -17.87 3.25 9.93
C GLN A 95 -18.17 1.78 10.27
N PRO A 96 -18.87 1.49 11.40
CA PRO A 96 -19.11 0.13 11.88
C PRO A 96 -19.94 -0.75 10.93
N ASP A 97 -20.82 -0.14 10.14
CA ASP A 97 -21.67 -0.78 9.14
C ASP A 97 -20.88 -1.34 7.96
N LYS A 98 -19.71 -0.76 7.64
CA LYS A 98 -18.86 -1.18 6.51
C LYS A 98 -17.88 -2.31 6.84
N GLY A 99 -17.77 -2.70 8.11
CA GLY A 99 -16.96 -3.84 8.51
C GLY A 99 -16.24 -3.69 9.85
N ARG A 100 -15.42 -4.70 10.18
CA ARG A 100 -14.70 -4.76 11.45
C ARG A 100 -13.59 -3.72 11.52
N ALA A 101 -13.45 -3.09 12.68
CA ALA A 101 -12.42 -2.06 12.94
C ALA A 101 -11.02 -2.58 12.62
N PHE A 102 -10.69 -3.81 13.05
CA PHE A 102 -9.39 -4.43 12.77
C PHE A 102 -9.05 -4.42 11.28
N SER A 103 -10.00 -4.83 10.42
CA SER A 103 -9.82 -4.86 8.97
C SER A 103 -9.58 -3.46 8.40
N TYR A 104 -10.40 -2.48 8.81
CA TYR A 104 -10.26 -1.09 8.38
C TYR A 104 -8.88 -0.51 8.72
N PHE A 105 -8.49 -0.55 10.01
CA PHE A 105 -7.22 0.02 10.46
C PHE A 105 -6.00 -0.73 9.94
N SER A 106 -6.11 -2.05 9.71
CA SER A 106 -5.01 -2.82 9.11
C SER A 106 -4.76 -2.39 7.66
N VAL A 107 -5.81 -2.17 6.87
CA VAL A 107 -5.69 -1.71 5.47
C VAL A 107 -5.13 -0.30 5.42
N VAL A 108 -5.69 0.62 6.21
CA VAL A 108 -5.28 2.03 6.19
C VAL A 108 -3.85 2.20 6.73
N GLY A 109 -3.50 1.54 7.84
CA GLY A 109 -2.14 1.56 8.39
C GLY A 109 -1.11 0.91 7.46
N LYS A 110 -1.45 -0.20 6.80
CA LYS A 110 -0.57 -0.81 5.80
C LYS A 110 -0.32 0.12 4.62
N ASN A 111 -1.36 0.76 4.09
CA ASN A 111 -1.22 1.67 2.95
C ASN A 111 -0.32 2.87 3.28
N TYR A 112 -0.45 3.41 4.49
CA TYR A 112 0.44 4.45 5.00
C TYR A 112 1.90 4.00 5.01
N LEU A 113 2.17 2.84 5.61
CA LEU A 113 3.53 2.29 5.69
C LEU A 113 4.13 1.99 4.31
N ILE A 114 3.35 1.47 3.36
CA ILE A 114 3.81 1.25 1.98
C ILE A 114 4.28 2.56 1.34
N LEU A 115 3.49 3.62 1.49
CA LEU A 115 3.80 4.92 0.90
C LEU A 115 5.10 5.49 1.48
N ASN A 116 5.21 5.58 2.80
CA ASN A 116 6.37 6.17 3.47
C ASN A 116 7.64 5.34 3.20
N ASN A 117 7.56 4.02 3.32
CA ASN A 117 8.69 3.13 3.08
C ASN A 117 9.20 3.23 1.63
N ASN A 118 8.29 3.29 0.63
CA ASN A 118 8.70 3.44 -0.77
C ASN A 118 9.31 4.81 -1.04
N ASN A 119 8.79 5.87 -0.44
CA ASN A 119 9.33 7.21 -0.57
C ASN A 119 10.73 7.31 0.06
N ASN A 120 10.91 6.77 1.25
CA ASN A 120 12.19 6.75 1.95
C ASN A 120 13.22 5.89 1.21
N TYR A 121 12.83 4.73 0.71
CA TYR A 121 13.71 3.89 -0.11
C TYR A 121 14.20 4.61 -1.38
N LYS A 122 13.32 5.37 -2.05
CA LYS A 122 13.70 6.19 -3.20
C LYS A 122 14.70 7.29 -2.80
N LYS A 123 14.47 7.98 -1.68
CA LYS A 123 15.39 9.01 -1.17
C LYS A 123 16.75 8.42 -0.82
N MET A 124 16.78 7.29 -0.11
CA MET A 124 18.01 6.57 0.23
C MET A 124 18.82 6.26 -1.04
N LYS A 125 18.18 5.72 -2.09
CA LYS A 125 18.85 5.46 -3.37
C LYS A 125 19.41 6.70 -4.06
N ILE A 126 18.72 7.84 -3.97
CA ILE A 126 19.18 9.10 -4.55
C ILE A 126 20.39 9.62 -3.77
N HIS A 127 20.33 9.62 -2.44
CA HIS A 127 21.43 10.06 -1.58
C HIS A 127 22.66 9.15 -1.71
N ASP A 128 22.48 7.82 -1.71
CA ASP A 128 23.56 6.87 -1.97
C ASP A 128 24.21 7.10 -3.35
N ALA A 129 23.40 7.44 -4.37
CA ALA A 129 23.93 7.76 -5.69
C ALA A 129 24.72 9.07 -5.71
N ILE A 130 24.33 10.08 -4.93
CA ILE A 130 25.03 11.38 -4.85
C ILE A 130 26.37 11.22 -4.12
N ASP A 131 26.41 10.48 -3.01
CA ASP A 131 27.64 10.24 -2.24
C ASP A 131 28.66 9.41 -3.07
N VAL A 132 28.16 8.47 -3.89
CA VAL A 132 28.98 7.71 -4.84
C VAL A 132 29.40 8.57 -6.05
N LEU A 133 28.59 9.53 -6.50
CA LEU A 133 28.94 10.43 -7.61
C LEU A 133 30.13 11.34 -7.25
N ASP A 134 30.23 11.80 -6.00
CA ASP A 134 31.34 12.64 -5.54
C ASP A 134 32.65 11.84 -5.33
N PHE A 135 32.56 10.58 -4.89
CA PHE A 135 33.75 9.72 -4.71
C PHE A 135 34.18 8.94 -5.97
N LYS A 136 33.31 8.79 -6.97
CA LYS A 136 33.53 7.95 -8.17
C LYS A 136 32.99 8.61 -9.45
N ARG A 137 33.31 9.87 -9.69
CA ARG A 137 33.10 10.49 -11.01
C ARG A 137 33.99 9.84 -12.07
N ASN A 138 33.56 8.68 -12.55
CA ASN A 138 34.16 7.95 -13.67
C ASN A 138 33.61 8.53 -14.97
N LEU A 139 34.37 9.43 -15.60
CA LEU A 139 34.06 10.03 -16.90
C LEU A 139 33.71 8.94 -17.94
N SER A 140 34.37 7.78 -17.89
CA SER A 140 34.10 6.64 -18.77
C SER A 140 32.68 6.07 -18.62
N SER A 141 32.10 6.12 -17.42
CA SER A 141 30.74 5.63 -17.18
C SER A 141 29.66 6.66 -17.57
N GLU A 142 29.98 7.96 -17.55
CA GLU A 142 29.12 9.01 -18.08
C GLU A 142 29.07 8.94 -19.62
N THR A 143 30.22 8.72 -20.28
CA THR A 143 30.26 8.53 -21.75
C THR A 143 29.46 7.31 -22.20
N MET A 144 29.60 6.16 -21.53
CA MET A 144 28.85 4.93 -21.84
C MET A 144 27.33 5.09 -21.59
N LYS A 145 26.92 5.86 -20.57
CA LYS A 145 25.51 6.19 -20.33
C LYS A 145 24.94 7.08 -21.43
N ASN A 146 25.69 8.10 -21.85
CA ASN A 146 25.28 8.98 -22.94
C ASN A 146 25.12 8.21 -24.27
N GLU A 147 26.08 7.33 -24.60
CA GLU A 147 26.00 6.48 -25.79
C GLU A 147 24.78 5.55 -25.77
N SER A 148 24.48 4.95 -24.61
CA SER A 148 23.32 4.06 -24.48
C SER A 148 21.98 4.80 -24.48
N GLU A 149 21.91 6.02 -23.93
CA GLU A 149 20.72 6.87 -24.02
C GLU A 149 20.47 7.36 -25.45
N GLU A 150 21.54 7.74 -26.15
CA GLU A 150 21.49 8.15 -27.56
C GLU A 150 21.04 7.00 -28.46
N PHE A 151 21.65 5.81 -28.31
CA PHE A 151 21.25 4.59 -29.02
C PHE A 151 19.78 4.25 -28.78
N ASN A 152 19.30 4.29 -27.52
CA ASN A 152 17.90 4.02 -27.22
C ASN A 152 16.96 5.07 -27.82
N SER A 153 17.36 6.34 -27.82
CA SER A 153 16.56 7.40 -28.43
C SER A 153 16.45 7.20 -29.94
N GLU A 154 17.56 6.89 -30.60
CA GLU A 154 17.62 6.64 -32.03
C GLU A 154 16.80 5.39 -32.41
N PHE A 155 16.96 4.29 -31.66
CA PHE A 155 16.17 3.08 -31.84
C PHE A 155 14.67 3.36 -31.77
N VAL A 156 14.21 4.14 -30.77
CA VAL A 156 12.78 4.47 -30.65
C VAL A 156 12.31 5.33 -31.83
N ILE A 157 13.14 6.26 -32.33
CA ILE A 157 12.80 7.08 -33.51
C ILE A 157 12.67 6.19 -34.75
N GLN A 158 13.65 5.33 -35.02
CA GLN A 158 13.62 4.41 -36.16
C GLN A 158 12.45 3.42 -36.06
N MET A 159 12.15 2.94 -34.85
CA MET A 159 11.00 2.07 -34.60
C MET A 159 9.68 2.78 -34.90
N LEU A 160 9.50 4.03 -34.46
CA LEU A 160 8.31 4.82 -34.76
C LEU A 160 8.13 5.03 -36.27
N ASP A 161 9.20 5.37 -36.98
CA ASP A 161 9.16 5.57 -38.44
C ASP A 161 8.82 4.27 -39.17
N TYR A 162 9.40 3.14 -38.75
CA TYR A 162 9.04 1.83 -39.30
C TYR A 162 7.55 1.53 -39.12
N TRP A 163 7.01 1.73 -37.91
CA TRP A 163 5.62 1.43 -37.64
C TRP A 163 4.66 2.37 -38.37
N ASP A 164 4.94 3.66 -38.45
CA ASP A 164 4.10 4.63 -39.18
C ASP A 164 3.92 4.24 -40.66
N ASN A 165 4.99 3.73 -41.28
CA ASN A 165 4.97 3.29 -42.67
C ASN A 165 4.35 1.89 -42.87
N ASN A 166 4.19 1.09 -41.81
CA ASN A 166 3.79 -0.32 -41.91
C ASN A 166 2.52 -0.67 -41.12
N ILE A 167 1.95 0.25 -40.34
CA ILE A 167 0.86 -0.04 -39.40
C ILE A 167 -0.38 -0.59 -40.12
N THR A 168 -0.73 -0.03 -41.27
CA THR A 168 -1.88 -0.44 -42.10
C THR A 168 -1.62 -1.73 -42.88
N ASN A 169 -0.34 -2.08 -43.11
CA ASN A 169 0.05 -3.33 -43.76
C ASN A 169 -0.04 -4.50 -42.76
N ILE A 170 0.32 -4.26 -41.50
CA ILE A 170 0.33 -5.26 -40.43
C ILE A 170 -1.07 -5.46 -39.86
N PHE A 171 -1.75 -4.36 -39.50
CA PHE A 171 -3.10 -4.40 -38.95
C PHE A 171 -4.13 -4.09 -40.02
N ARG A 172 -5.04 -5.06 -40.26
CA ARG A 172 -6.11 -4.90 -41.26
C ARG A 172 -7.39 -4.30 -40.70
N ARG A 173 -7.61 -4.40 -39.38
CA ARG A 173 -8.84 -3.95 -38.73
C ARG A 173 -8.65 -2.54 -38.20
N GLN A 174 -9.59 -1.65 -38.51
CA GLN A 174 -9.54 -0.25 -38.07
C GLN A 174 -9.38 -0.11 -36.54
N LYS A 175 -10.04 -0.96 -35.76
CA LYS A 175 -9.93 -0.93 -34.29
C LYS A 175 -8.52 -1.28 -33.81
N ASP A 176 -7.88 -2.25 -34.45
CA ASP A 176 -6.53 -2.70 -34.07
C ASP A 176 -5.49 -1.66 -34.50
N ILE A 177 -5.69 -1.02 -35.67
CA ILE A 177 -4.89 0.12 -36.13
C ILE A 177 -4.95 1.27 -35.10
N LEU A 178 -6.15 1.63 -34.63
CA LEU A 178 -6.32 2.71 -33.65
C LEU A 178 -5.63 2.40 -32.31
N VAL A 179 -5.71 1.15 -31.85
CA VAL A 179 -5.00 0.73 -30.63
C VAL A 179 -3.49 0.80 -30.86
N ALA A 180 -2.97 0.25 -31.96
CA ALA A 180 -1.54 0.31 -32.26
C ALA A 180 -1.03 1.76 -32.38
N ASP A 181 -1.76 2.63 -33.09
CA ASP A 181 -1.43 4.05 -33.25
C ASP A 181 -1.40 4.78 -31.90
N SER A 182 -2.36 4.50 -31.02
CA SER A 182 -2.36 5.07 -29.66
C SER A 182 -1.16 4.62 -28.82
N VAL A 183 -0.62 3.42 -29.04
CA VAL A 183 0.61 2.97 -28.38
C VAL A 183 1.82 3.73 -28.95
N LEU A 184 1.90 3.92 -30.27
CA LEU A 184 2.96 4.73 -30.90
C LEU A 184 2.92 6.17 -30.38
N GLU A 185 1.73 6.75 -30.20
CA GLU A 185 1.57 8.09 -29.65
C GLU A 185 2.10 8.19 -28.20
N LEU A 186 1.96 7.15 -27.39
CA LEU A 186 2.61 7.10 -26.06
C LEU A 186 4.14 7.10 -26.17
N PHE A 187 4.71 6.40 -27.15
CA PHE A 187 6.16 6.43 -27.41
C PHE A 187 6.67 7.79 -27.92
N ARG A 188 5.86 8.50 -28.71
CA ARG A 188 6.15 9.88 -29.14
C ARG A 188 6.14 10.84 -27.95
N ARG A 189 5.15 10.70 -27.07
CA ARG A 189 4.99 11.54 -25.86
C ARG A 189 5.78 11.05 -24.65
N ARG A 190 6.66 10.06 -24.79
CA ARG A 190 7.37 9.39 -23.68
C ARG A 190 8.05 10.35 -22.69
N LYS A 191 8.56 11.49 -23.17
CA LYS A 191 9.22 12.51 -22.34
C LYS A 191 8.25 13.26 -21.42
N ASN A 192 6.96 13.28 -21.75
CA ASN A 192 5.91 14.00 -21.02
C ASN A 192 5.05 13.06 -20.16
N ILE A 193 5.34 11.75 -20.15
CA ILE A 193 4.60 10.78 -19.35
C ILE A 193 5.27 10.65 -17.98
N GLU A 194 4.61 11.16 -16.94
CA GLU A 194 5.11 11.05 -15.57
C GLU A 194 4.81 9.68 -14.92
N ASN A 195 3.74 9.01 -15.36
CA ASN A 195 3.23 7.80 -14.73
C ASN A 195 3.15 6.60 -15.68
N PHE A 196 4.14 5.72 -15.59
CA PHE A 196 4.20 4.46 -16.34
C PHE A 196 3.44 3.29 -15.69
N ASN A 197 2.56 3.56 -14.72
CA ASN A 197 1.72 2.53 -14.14
C ASN A 197 0.81 1.93 -15.23
N LYS A 198 0.79 0.60 -15.32
CA LYS A 198 -0.02 -0.17 -16.28
C LYS A 198 -1.47 0.31 -16.37
N LYS A 199 -2.11 0.65 -15.25
CA LYS A 199 -3.49 1.18 -15.25
C LYS A 199 -3.60 2.57 -15.88
N ALA A 200 -2.62 3.45 -15.65
CA ALA A 200 -2.60 4.79 -16.22
C ALA A 200 -2.43 4.72 -17.74
N LEU A 201 -1.52 3.87 -18.23
CA LEU A 201 -1.31 3.66 -19.67
C LEU A 201 -2.57 3.13 -20.36
N TYR A 202 -3.30 2.18 -19.75
CA TYR A 202 -4.57 1.72 -20.31
C TYR A 202 -5.66 2.79 -20.35
N ILE A 203 -5.69 3.70 -19.37
CA ILE A 203 -6.63 4.83 -19.39
C ILE A 203 -6.29 5.77 -20.54
N MET A 204 -5.01 6.11 -20.73
CA MET A 204 -4.58 6.97 -21.84
C MET A 204 -4.92 6.36 -23.22
N ILE A 205 -4.64 5.07 -23.42
CA ILE A 205 -5.00 4.35 -24.66
C ILE A 205 -6.52 4.38 -24.88
N ARG A 206 -7.30 4.16 -23.81
CA ARG A 206 -8.76 4.17 -23.88
C ARG A 206 -9.32 5.57 -24.19
N GLU A 207 -8.73 6.62 -23.63
CA GLU A 207 -9.12 8.00 -23.93
C GLU A 207 -8.84 8.38 -25.39
N MET A 208 -7.72 7.91 -25.95
CA MET A 208 -7.38 8.15 -27.36
C MET A 208 -8.25 7.35 -28.33
N THR A 209 -8.60 6.11 -28.01
CA THR A 209 -9.25 5.18 -28.96
C THR A 209 -10.75 4.96 -28.73
N GLY A 210 -11.27 5.31 -27.55
CA GLY A 210 -12.62 4.94 -27.12
C GLY A 210 -12.82 3.43 -26.88
N SER A 211 -11.77 2.61 -26.98
CA SER A 211 -11.87 1.15 -26.89
C SER A 211 -12.03 0.66 -25.45
N ASN A 212 -12.76 -0.44 -25.25
CA ASN A 212 -12.84 -1.07 -23.94
C ASN A 212 -11.51 -1.79 -23.60
N THR A 213 -11.26 -2.01 -22.31
CA THR A 213 -10.01 -2.63 -21.85
C THR A 213 -9.81 -4.04 -22.42
N GLN A 214 -10.90 -4.80 -22.63
CA GLN A 214 -10.81 -6.16 -23.20
C GLN A 214 -10.23 -6.16 -24.62
N HIS A 215 -10.61 -5.19 -25.45
CA HIS A 215 -10.08 -5.03 -26.81
C HIS A 215 -8.60 -4.62 -26.82
N ILE A 216 -8.14 -3.88 -25.81
CA ILE A 216 -6.73 -3.46 -25.70
C ILE A 216 -5.84 -4.61 -25.21
N THR A 217 -6.38 -5.51 -24.37
CA THR A 217 -5.62 -6.61 -23.75
C THR A 217 -5.64 -7.92 -24.53
N ARG A 218 -6.42 -8.01 -25.60
CA ARG A 218 -6.68 -9.24 -26.37
C ARG A 218 -5.81 -9.28 -27.60
#